data_AF-A0A194REC1-F1
#
_entry.id   AF-A0A194REC1-F1
#
_cell.length_a   1.000
_cell.length_b   1.000
_cell.length_c   1.000
_cell.angle_alpha   90.00
_cell.angle_beta   90.00
_cell.angle_gamma   90.00
#
_symmetry.space_group_name_H-M   'P 1'
#
loop_
_entity.id
_entity.type
_entity.pdbx_description
1 polymer ?
#
loop_
_entity_poly.entity_id
_entity_poly.type
_entity_poly.pdbx_seq_one_letter_code
_entity_poly.pdbx_strand_id
1 'polypeptide(L)'
;MHYLSQKDAAALDQDLFNEYKFSVDQLMELAGLSVAAAVAKTFPPSTHNSALIICGPGNNGGDGLVAARHMTLFGYNVSVHYPKRTPKPLYENLLHQCEQFGVHILEKLPQPNELQNNYKVLVDALFGFSFKPPVREELKPALDALIEGGLPVCSVDIPSGWDVEKGPISEKSLKPALLISLSAPKQCAKREFIDTAKHFLGGRFLPPGIITKYNLKLPEYPNQDQIVEIC
;
A
#
# COMPACT_ATOMS: atom_id res chain seq x y z
N MET A 1 16.49 -1.16 -12.91
CA MET A 1 15.79 -0.38 -11.88
C MET A 1 16.68 -0.25 -10.65
N HIS A 2 16.67 0.90 -9.98
CA HIS A 2 17.37 1.07 -8.70
C HIS A 2 16.40 0.76 -7.56
N TYR A 3 16.83 -0.06 -6.60
CA TYR A 3 16.03 -0.47 -5.45
C TYR A 3 16.62 0.12 -4.18
N LEU A 4 15.80 0.84 -3.41
CA LEU A 4 16.25 1.57 -2.23
C LEU A 4 16.43 0.66 -1.01
N SER A 5 17.48 0.93 -0.24
CA SER A 5 17.60 0.44 1.14
C SER A 5 16.54 1.09 2.04
N GLN A 6 16.32 0.54 3.23
CA GLN A 6 15.39 1.16 4.20
C GLN A 6 15.88 2.57 4.59
N LYS A 7 17.20 2.73 4.72
CA LYS A 7 17.84 3.99 5.06
C LYS A 7 17.63 5.04 3.97
N ASP A 8 17.83 4.67 2.71
CA ASP A 8 17.71 5.61 1.58
C ASP A 8 16.26 6.00 1.32
N ALA A 9 15.32 5.06 1.49
CA ALA A 9 13.89 5.36 1.44
C ALA A 9 13.49 6.38 2.52
N ALA A 10 13.97 6.20 3.75
CA ALA A 10 13.72 7.16 4.83
C ALA A 10 14.35 8.54 4.57
N ALA A 11 15.58 8.57 4.05
CA ALA A 11 16.26 9.81 3.71
C ALA A 11 15.54 10.56 2.58
N LEU A 12 15.09 9.85 1.54
CA LEU A 12 14.34 10.42 0.43
C LEU A 12 13.04 11.06 0.92
N ASP A 13 12.27 10.37 1.77
CA ASP A 13 11.05 10.94 2.38
C ASP A 13 11.35 12.20 3.20
N GLN A 14 12.42 12.20 3.99
CA GLN A 14 12.83 13.39 4.74
C GLN A 14 13.20 14.56 3.82
N ASP A 15 13.85 14.32 2.70
CA ASP A 15 14.13 15.38 1.73
C ASP A 15 12.84 15.93 1.11
N LEU A 16 11.89 15.06 0.75
CA LEU A 16 10.61 15.50 0.17
C LEU A 16 9.84 16.41 1.14
N PHE A 17 9.76 16.03 2.42
CA PHE A 17 9.05 16.83 3.43
C PHE A 17 9.81 18.09 3.85
N ASN A 18 11.14 18.01 3.99
CA ASN A 18 11.93 19.09 4.57
C ASN A 18 12.60 20.00 3.53
N GLU A 19 13.24 19.45 2.50
CA GLU A 19 13.93 20.25 1.47
C GLU A 19 12.93 20.74 0.41
N TYR A 20 12.06 19.85 -0.07
CA TYR A 20 11.08 20.14 -1.14
C TYR A 20 9.73 20.64 -0.64
N LYS A 21 9.54 20.65 0.69
CA LYS A 21 8.36 21.23 1.36
C LYS A 21 7.02 20.63 0.94
N PHE A 22 7.03 19.39 0.45
CA PHE A 22 5.79 18.65 0.32
C PHE A 22 5.21 18.41 1.71
N SER A 23 3.89 18.52 1.79
CA SER A 23 3.16 18.12 2.98
C SER A 23 2.86 16.62 2.94
N VAL A 24 2.63 16.02 4.11
CA VAL A 24 2.32 14.58 4.21
C VAL A 24 1.01 14.25 3.50
N ASP A 25 -0.01 15.09 3.67
CA ASP A 25 -1.31 14.97 3.03
C ASP A 25 -1.22 15.00 1.49
N GLN A 26 -0.39 15.88 0.91
CA GLN A 26 -0.19 15.90 -0.54
C GLN A 26 0.39 14.59 -1.08
N LEU A 27 1.46 14.07 -0.47
CA LEU A 27 2.11 12.86 -0.97
C LEU A 27 1.26 11.61 -0.70
N MET A 28 0.58 11.56 0.45
CA MET A 28 -0.34 10.49 0.82
C MET A 28 -1.54 10.43 -0.13
N GLU A 29 -2.10 11.58 -0.53
CA GLU A 29 -3.20 11.63 -1.50
C GLU A 29 -2.78 11.04 -2.86
N LEU A 30 -1.59 11.41 -3.35
CA LEU A 30 -1.03 10.90 -4.61
C LEU A 30 -0.65 9.41 -4.52
N ALA A 31 -0.10 8.99 -3.38
CA ALA A 31 0.27 7.60 -3.13
C ALA A 31 -0.97 6.70 -3.09
N GLY A 32 -1.98 7.04 -2.29
CA GLY A 32 -3.22 6.28 -2.22
C GLY A 32 -4.01 6.28 -3.53
N LEU A 33 -4.02 7.38 -4.29
CA LEU A 33 -4.55 7.39 -5.66
C LEU A 33 -3.81 6.40 -6.57
N SER A 34 -2.48 6.34 -6.47
CA SER A 34 -1.66 5.39 -7.22
C SER A 34 -2.01 3.94 -6.84
N VAL A 35 -2.20 3.66 -5.54
CA VAL A 35 -2.65 2.35 -5.07
C VAL A 35 -4.00 1.98 -5.67
N ALA A 36 -5.01 2.85 -5.55
CA ALA A 36 -6.34 2.60 -6.10
C ALA A 36 -6.30 2.36 -7.62
N ALA A 37 -5.49 3.13 -8.36
CA ALA A 37 -5.32 2.98 -9.80
C ALA A 37 -4.68 1.62 -10.16
N ALA A 38 -3.65 1.18 -9.44
CA ALA A 38 -2.99 -0.10 -9.69
C ALA A 38 -3.89 -1.29 -9.39
N VAL A 39 -4.66 -1.20 -8.30
CA VAL A 39 -5.70 -2.20 -7.98
C VAL A 39 -6.76 -2.23 -9.08
N ALA A 40 -7.26 -1.07 -9.53
CA ALA A 40 -8.25 -0.97 -10.61
C ALA A 40 -7.76 -1.53 -11.94
N LYS A 41 -6.48 -1.31 -12.27
CA LYS A 41 -5.87 -1.84 -13.48
C LYS A 41 -5.73 -3.37 -13.44
N THR A 42 -5.42 -3.92 -12.27
CA THR A 42 -5.12 -5.35 -12.12
C THR A 42 -6.35 -6.20 -11.86
N PHE A 43 -7.26 -5.70 -11.01
CA PHE A 43 -8.45 -6.40 -10.51
C PHE A 43 -9.68 -5.52 -10.75
N PRO A 44 -10.10 -5.31 -12.00
CA PRO A 44 -11.11 -4.30 -12.33
C PRO A 44 -12.44 -4.54 -11.58
N PRO A 45 -13.18 -3.47 -11.24
CA PRO A 45 -14.40 -3.57 -10.45
C PRO A 45 -15.48 -4.39 -11.17
N SER A 46 -15.43 -4.54 -12.49
CA SER A 46 -16.35 -5.42 -13.23
C SER A 46 -16.25 -6.89 -12.84
N THR A 47 -15.12 -7.34 -12.28
CA THR A 47 -14.89 -8.72 -11.85
C THR A 47 -14.50 -8.86 -10.37
N HIS A 48 -13.92 -7.81 -9.78
CA HIS A 48 -13.47 -7.78 -8.38
C HIS A 48 -14.09 -6.60 -7.64
N ASN A 49 -15.42 -6.45 -7.72
CA ASN A 49 -16.15 -5.29 -7.21
C ASN A 49 -16.12 -5.10 -5.68
N SER A 50 -15.62 -6.05 -4.88
CA SER A 50 -15.59 -5.92 -3.42
C SER A 50 -14.18 -6.07 -2.86
N ALA A 51 -13.76 -5.08 -2.07
CA ALA A 51 -12.40 -5.00 -1.52
C ALA A 51 -12.41 -4.80 -0.01
N LEU A 52 -11.52 -5.50 0.69
CA LEU A 52 -11.18 -5.19 2.09
C LEU A 52 -9.79 -4.60 2.16
N ILE A 53 -9.67 -3.41 2.73
CA ILE A 53 -8.39 -2.73 2.97
C ILE A 53 -8.04 -2.86 4.44
N ILE A 54 -6.85 -3.38 4.73
CA ILE A 54 -6.36 -3.57 6.09
C ILE A 54 -5.29 -2.50 6.35
N CYS A 55 -5.65 -1.50 7.16
CA CYS A 55 -4.82 -0.32 7.42
C CYS A 55 -4.02 -0.46 8.72
N GLY A 56 -2.75 -0.06 8.69
CA GLY A 56 -1.92 0.04 9.88
C GLY A 56 -1.87 1.43 10.51
N PRO A 57 -1.19 1.57 11.66
CA PRO A 57 -1.13 2.83 12.40
C PRO A 57 -0.23 3.91 11.75
N GLY A 58 0.50 3.58 10.69
CA GLY A 58 1.48 4.49 10.07
C GLY A 58 0.98 5.15 8.78
N ASN A 59 1.92 5.76 8.06
CA ASN A 59 1.66 6.38 6.76
C ASN A 59 1.04 5.39 5.76
N ASN A 60 1.51 4.13 5.73
CA ASN A 60 0.96 3.09 4.85
C ASN A 60 -0.55 2.88 5.07
N GLY A 61 -1.02 2.97 6.32
CA GLY A 61 -2.45 2.90 6.61
C GLY A 61 -3.21 4.13 6.14
N GLY A 62 -2.59 5.31 6.18
CA GLY A 62 -3.12 6.53 5.56
C GLY A 62 -3.24 6.40 4.05
N ASP A 63 -2.22 5.85 3.39
CA ASP A 63 -2.27 5.53 1.95
C ASP A 63 -3.42 4.56 1.64
N GLY A 64 -3.64 3.57 2.51
CA GLY A 64 -4.79 2.67 2.45
C GLY A 64 -6.15 3.36 2.60
N LEU A 65 -6.28 4.34 3.50
CA LEU A 65 -7.52 5.12 3.66
C LEU A 65 -7.80 5.97 2.41
N VAL A 66 -6.78 6.64 1.88
CA VAL A 66 -6.89 7.37 0.61
C VAL A 66 -7.29 6.43 -0.53
N ALA A 67 -6.63 5.26 -0.62
CA ALA A 67 -6.96 4.24 -1.62
C ALA A 67 -8.41 3.76 -1.48
N ALA A 68 -8.90 3.57 -0.26
CA ALA A 68 -10.29 3.18 0.01
C ALA A 68 -11.28 4.16 -0.63
N ARG A 69 -11.10 5.47 -0.37
CA ARG A 69 -11.94 6.52 -0.93
C ARG A 69 -11.92 6.54 -2.46
N HIS A 70 -10.73 6.46 -3.07
CA HIS A 70 -10.61 6.45 -4.54
C HIS A 70 -11.18 5.17 -5.16
N MET A 71 -10.97 4.00 -4.53
CA MET A 71 -11.55 2.75 -5.01
C MET A 71 -13.09 2.81 -5.00
N THR A 72 -13.73 3.43 -4.01
CA THR A 72 -15.18 3.64 -4.06
C THR A 72 -15.59 4.47 -5.27
N LEU A 73 -14.86 5.55 -5.57
CA LEU A 73 -15.09 6.38 -6.77
C LEU A 73 -14.85 5.61 -8.08
N PHE A 74 -14.01 4.59 -8.06
CA PHE A 74 -13.77 3.69 -9.19
C PHE A 74 -14.81 2.58 -9.32
N GLY A 75 -15.80 2.52 -8.42
CA GLY A 75 -16.92 1.58 -8.50
C GLY A 75 -16.77 0.31 -7.66
N TYR A 76 -15.87 0.29 -6.68
CA TYR A 76 -15.75 -0.82 -5.71
C TYR A 76 -16.70 -0.62 -4.52
N ASN A 77 -17.20 -1.72 -3.97
CA ASN A 77 -17.73 -1.81 -2.63
C ASN A 77 -16.56 -2.04 -1.66
N VAL A 78 -16.21 -1.01 -0.89
CA VAL A 78 -14.98 -1.02 -0.07
C VAL A 78 -15.31 -1.11 1.41
N SER A 79 -14.64 -2.03 2.10
CA SER A 79 -14.55 -2.06 3.55
C SER A 79 -13.13 -1.73 4.01
N VAL A 80 -12.99 -1.12 5.17
CA VAL A 80 -11.70 -0.85 5.83
C VAL A 80 -11.69 -1.50 7.21
N HIS A 81 -10.67 -2.28 7.50
CA HIS A 81 -10.34 -2.67 8.88
C HIS A 81 -9.11 -1.88 9.35
N TYR A 82 -9.29 -1.07 10.39
CA TYR A 82 -8.23 -0.22 10.95
C TYR A 82 -8.08 -0.46 12.47
N PRO A 83 -7.43 -1.56 12.88
CA PRO A 83 -7.44 -2.06 14.27
C PRO A 83 -6.73 -1.14 15.26
N LYS A 84 -5.75 -0.37 14.79
CA LYS A 84 -4.97 0.56 15.61
C LYS A 84 -4.97 1.95 14.99
N ARG A 85 -6.00 2.73 15.31
CA ARG A 85 -6.17 4.09 14.80
C ARG A 85 -5.13 5.02 15.42
N THR A 86 -4.50 5.84 14.60
CA THR A 86 -3.55 6.85 15.06
C THR A 86 -4.28 8.14 15.41
N PRO A 87 -4.18 8.64 16.65
CA PRO A 87 -4.90 9.83 17.11
C PRO A 87 -4.19 11.10 16.61
N LYS A 88 -4.23 11.32 15.31
CA LYS A 88 -3.79 12.56 14.67
C LYS A 88 -4.87 13.05 13.71
N PRO A 89 -5.09 14.38 13.61
CA PRO A 89 -6.12 14.95 12.75
C PRO A 89 -6.09 14.45 11.30
N LEU A 90 -4.90 14.23 10.73
CA LEU A 90 -4.76 13.70 9.37
C LEU A 90 -5.51 12.37 9.20
N TYR A 91 -5.27 11.39 10.08
CA TYR A 91 -5.87 10.05 9.96
C TYR A 91 -7.34 10.03 10.35
N GLU A 92 -7.74 10.85 11.33
CA GLU A 92 -9.14 11.04 11.71
C GLU A 92 -9.95 11.64 10.55
N ASN A 93 -9.40 12.66 9.88
CA ASN A 93 -10.01 13.27 8.71
C ASN A 93 -10.11 12.30 7.53
N LEU A 94 -9.07 11.50 7.27
CA LEU A 94 -9.10 10.47 6.22
C LEU A 94 -10.15 9.41 6.51
N LEU A 95 -10.24 8.92 7.75
CA LEU A 95 -11.25 7.94 8.15
C LEU A 95 -12.67 8.53 8.00
N HIS A 96 -12.87 9.77 8.44
CA HIS A 96 -14.14 10.46 8.27
C HIS A 96 -14.51 10.62 6.78
N GLN A 97 -13.55 10.98 5.92
CA GLN A 97 -13.77 11.01 4.47
C GLN A 97 -14.17 9.64 3.93
N CYS A 98 -13.53 8.55 4.35
CA CYS A 98 -13.94 7.21 3.95
C CYS A 98 -15.42 6.95 4.28
N GLU A 99 -15.85 7.26 5.51
CA GLU A 99 -17.26 7.13 5.93
C GLU A 99 -18.19 7.97 5.06
N GLN A 100 -17.83 9.23 4.77
CA GLN A 100 -18.65 10.11 3.92
C GLN A 100 -18.76 9.63 2.46
N PHE A 101 -17.79 8.84 1.98
CA PHE A 101 -17.82 8.22 0.66
C PHE A 101 -18.46 6.83 0.69
N GLY A 102 -19.01 6.38 1.81
CA GLY A 102 -19.73 5.10 1.93
C GLY A 102 -18.83 3.89 2.15
N VAL A 103 -17.55 4.08 2.51
CA VAL A 103 -16.66 2.98 2.90
C VAL A 103 -17.15 2.37 4.22
N HIS A 104 -17.26 1.05 4.29
CA HIS A 104 -17.69 0.35 5.51
C HIS A 104 -16.51 0.15 6.47
N ILE A 105 -16.53 0.83 7.62
CA ILE A 105 -15.50 0.69 8.65
C ILE A 105 -15.80 -0.52 9.55
N LEU A 106 -14.93 -1.53 9.51
CA LEU A 106 -15.07 -2.76 10.28
C LEU A 106 -14.29 -2.69 11.58
N GLU A 107 -15.01 -2.79 12.70
CA GLU A 107 -14.41 -2.90 14.04
C GLU A 107 -13.68 -4.24 14.26
N LYS A 108 -14.11 -5.30 13.56
CA LYS A 108 -13.51 -6.64 13.65
C LYS A 108 -13.30 -7.22 12.26
N LEU A 109 -12.25 -8.02 12.11
CA LEU A 109 -12.04 -8.80 10.90
C LEU A 109 -13.15 -9.85 10.73
N PRO A 110 -13.65 -10.04 9.50
CA PRO A 110 -14.48 -11.19 9.17
C PRO A 110 -13.74 -12.51 9.43
N GLN A 111 -14.49 -13.57 9.72
CA GLN A 111 -13.89 -14.90 9.76
C GLN A 111 -13.44 -15.33 8.35
N PRO A 112 -12.48 -16.26 8.19
CA PRO A 112 -11.94 -16.64 6.89
C PRO A 112 -13.01 -16.99 5.82
N ASN A 113 -14.06 -17.72 6.20
CA ASN A 113 -15.15 -18.06 5.28
C ASN A 113 -15.96 -16.81 4.85
N GLU A 114 -16.22 -15.89 5.78
CA GLU A 114 -16.92 -14.64 5.49
C GLU A 114 -16.06 -13.72 4.62
N LEU A 115 -14.75 -13.72 4.84
CA LEU A 115 -13.79 -12.97 4.06
C LEU A 115 -13.87 -13.34 2.57
N GLN A 116 -13.80 -14.64 2.25
CA GLN A 116 -13.86 -15.14 0.87
C GLN A 116 -15.24 -14.97 0.21
N ASN A 117 -16.31 -15.02 1.00
CA ASN A 117 -17.66 -14.83 0.50
C ASN A 117 -17.95 -13.36 0.15
N ASN A 118 -17.46 -12.42 0.98
CA ASN A 118 -17.82 -11.01 0.89
C ASN A 118 -16.85 -10.19 0.03
N TYR A 119 -15.59 -10.60 -0.05
CA TYR A 119 -14.54 -9.84 -0.72
C TYR A 119 -13.92 -10.61 -1.89
N LYS A 120 -13.41 -9.88 -2.88
CA LYS A 120 -12.71 -10.42 -4.05
C LYS A 120 -11.23 -10.05 -4.08
N VAL A 121 -10.83 -8.99 -3.38
CA VAL A 121 -9.44 -8.54 -3.29
C VAL A 121 -9.15 -7.99 -1.89
N LEU A 122 -7.96 -8.26 -1.39
CA LEU A 122 -7.45 -7.65 -0.16
C LEU A 122 -6.40 -6.59 -0.53
N VAL A 123 -6.41 -5.46 0.16
CA VAL A 123 -5.35 -4.46 0.09
C VAL A 123 -4.60 -4.44 1.40
N ASP A 124 -3.33 -4.81 1.34
CA ASP A 124 -2.40 -4.78 2.45
C ASP A 124 -1.78 -3.37 2.55
N ALA A 125 -2.35 -2.57 3.45
CA ALA A 125 -1.89 -1.24 3.83
C ALA A 125 -1.41 -1.23 5.31
N LEU A 126 -0.95 -2.38 5.82
CA LEU A 126 -0.65 -2.56 7.23
C LEU A 126 0.73 -1.98 7.60
N PHE A 127 1.78 -2.33 6.87
CA PHE A 127 3.15 -1.90 7.16
C PHE A 127 3.90 -1.48 5.90
N GLY A 128 4.43 -0.25 5.91
CA GLY A 128 5.31 0.26 4.84
C GLY A 128 6.79 0.12 5.17
N PHE A 129 7.67 0.72 4.37
CA PHE A 129 9.14 0.60 4.51
C PHE A 129 9.69 1.02 5.88
N SER A 130 8.99 1.82 6.68
CA SER A 130 9.46 2.21 8.03
C SER A 130 9.25 1.12 9.08
N PHE A 131 8.62 0.01 8.72
CA PHE A 131 8.37 -1.11 9.62
C PHE A 131 9.67 -1.77 10.09
N LYS A 132 9.65 -2.22 11.35
CA LYS A 132 10.74 -2.98 11.96
C LYS A 132 10.14 -4.20 12.64
N PRO A 133 10.53 -5.43 12.23
CA PRO A 133 10.13 -6.65 12.91
C PRO A 133 10.52 -6.66 14.40
N PRO A 134 9.82 -7.43 15.26
CA PRO A 134 8.67 -8.29 14.94
C PRO A 134 7.32 -7.52 14.90
N VAL A 135 6.32 -8.14 14.28
CA VAL A 135 4.92 -7.65 14.31
C VAL A 135 4.38 -7.75 15.73
N ARG A 136 3.73 -6.67 16.19
CA ARG A 136 3.13 -6.64 17.53
C ARG A 136 1.91 -7.57 17.59
N GLU A 137 1.69 -8.21 18.74
CA GLU A 137 0.61 -9.19 18.93
C GLU A 137 -0.76 -8.65 18.50
N GLU A 138 -1.07 -7.38 18.80
CA GLU A 138 -2.38 -6.80 18.47
C GLU A 138 -2.64 -6.66 16.96
N LEU A 139 -1.61 -6.71 16.12
CA LEU A 139 -1.72 -6.60 14.65
C LEU A 139 -1.54 -7.94 13.93
N LYS A 140 -1.19 -9.01 14.65
CA LYS A 140 -1.04 -10.35 14.04
C LYS A 140 -2.31 -10.84 13.36
N PRO A 141 -3.52 -10.72 13.95
CA PRO A 141 -4.74 -11.18 13.27
C PRO A 141 -4.98 -10.49 11.92
N ALA A 142 -4.58 -9.22 11.80
CA ALA A 142 -4.67 -8.47 10.55
C ALA A 142 -3.67 -8.97 9.50
N LEU A 143 -2.45 -9.30 9.92
CA LEU A 143 -1.47 -9.93 9.04
C LEU A 143 -1.86 -11.36 8.64
N ASP A 144 -2.36 -12.15 9.59
CA ASP A 144 -2.80 -13.53 9.35
C ASP A 144 -3.97 -13.56 8.35
N ALA A 145 -4.90 -12.60 8.42
CA ALA A 145 -5.98 -12.47 7.43
C ALA A 145 -5.46 -12.18 6.01
N LEU A 146 -4.34 -11.45 5.88
CA LEU A 146 -3.70 -11.22 4.58
C LEU A 146 -3.00 -12.48 4.06
N ILE A 147 -2.34 -13.25 4.94
CA ILE A 147 -1.57 -14.44 4.57
C ILE A 147 -2.50 -15.62 4.25
N GLU A 148 -3.50 -15.84 5.09
CA GLU A 148 -4.34 -17.05 5.10
C GLU A 148 -5.74 -16.81 4.51
N GLY A 149 -6.05 -15.58 4.11
CA GLY A 149 -7.38 -15.18 3.62
C GLY A 149 -7.82 -15.86 2.32
N GLY A 150 -6.89 -16.42 1.53
CA GLY A 150 -7.19 -17.14 0.29
C GLY A 150 -7.67 -16.26 -0.88
N LEU A 151 -7.52 -14.94 -0.76
CA LEU A 151 -7.86 -13.95 -1.78
C LEU A 151 -6.57 -13.33 -2.36
N PRO A 152 -6.61 -12.77 -3.58
CA PRO A 152 -5.48 -12.01 -4.11
C PRO A 152 -5.21 -10.79 -3.22
N VAL A 153 -3.94 -10.61 -2.81
CA VAL A 153 -3.50 -9.51 -1.96
C VAL A 153 -2.71 -8.48 -2.78
N CYS A 154 -3.07 -7.21 -2.63
CA CYS A 154 -2.38 -6.06 -3.18
C CYS A 154 -1.59 -5.35 -2.07
N SER A 155 -0.27 -5.50 -2.03
CA SER A 155 0.57 -4.87 -1.01
C SER A 155 0.99 -3.46 -1.39
N VAL A 156 0.76 -2.53 -0.48
CA VAL A 156 1.15 -1.13 -0.58
C VAL A 156 2.57 -0.95 -0.08
N ASP A 157 3.41 -0.43 -0.95
CA ASP A 157 4.82 -0.13 -0.77
C ASP A 157 5.75 -1.35 -0.63
N ILE A 158 5.50 -2.15 0.40
CA ILE A 158 6.17 -3.43 0.67
C ILE A 158 5.12 -4.43 1.19
N PRO A 159 5.31 -5.76 1.02
CA PRO A 159 4.44 -6.72 1.67
C PRO A 159 4.62 -6.70 3.19
N SER A 160 3.51 -6.57 3.91
CA SER A 160 3.55 -6.48 5.37
C SER A 160 4.21 -7.70 6.02
N GLY A 161 5.07 -7.43 6.99
CA GLY A 161 5.84 -8.45 7.71
C GLY A 161 7.16 -8.86 7.03
N TRP A 162 7.45 -8.36 5.82
CA TRP A 162 8.75 -8.58 5.19
C TRP A 162 9.84 -7.68 5.79
N ASP A 163 11.09 -8.14 5.70
CA ASP A 163 12.26 -7.28 5.86
C ASP A 163 12.41 -6.43 4.60
N VAL A 164 12.58 -5.11 4.78
CA VAL A 164 12.61 -4.11 3.69
C VAL A 164 13.73 -4.36 2.68
N GLU A 165 14.80 -5.04 3.10
CA GLU A 165 15.96 -5.31 2.26
C GLU A 165 16.12 -6.79 1.93
N LYS A 166 15.81 -7.67 2.87
CA LYS A 166 16.02 -9.11 2.73
C LYS A 166 14.79 -9.88 2.24
N GLY A 167 13.64 -9.20 2.10
CA GLY A 167 12.41 -9.84 1.63
C GLY A 167 11.72 -10.66 2.72
N PRO A 168 11.05 -11.78 2.34
CA PRO A 168 10.28 -12.59 3.29
C PRO A 168 11.18 -13.22 4.36
N ILE A 169 10.78 -13.10 5.63
CA ILE A 169 11.54 -13.61 6.79
C ILE A 169 11.22 -15.07 7.16
N SER A 170 10.19 -15.67 6.56
CA SER A 170 9.78 -17.06 6.79
C SER A 170 8.96 -17.61 5.63
N GLU A 171 8.76 -18.93 5.60
CA GLU A 171 7.91 -19.59 4.59
C GLU A 171 6.43 -19.21 4.70
N LYS A 172 5.97 -18.84 5.90
CA LYS A 172 4.61 -18.33 6.17
C LYS A 172 4.48 -16.82 5.94
N SER A 173 5.32 -16.25 5.08
CA SER A 173 5.25 -14.84 4.73
C SER A 173 4.11 -14.55 3.76
N LEU A 174 3.64 -13.31 3.76
CA LEU A 174 2.65 -12.83 2.79
C LEU A 174 3.17 -12.99 1.36
N LYS A 175 2.33 -13.49 0.47
CA LYS A 175 2.60 -13.63 -0.96
C LYS A 175 1.65 -12.73 -1.75
N PRO A 176 2.07 -11.51 -2.12
CA PRO A 176 1.19 -10.59 -2.84
C PRO A 176 0.91 -11.10 -4.26
N ALA A 177 -0.31 -10.88 -4.75
CA ALA A 177 -0.63 -11.00 -6.18
C ALA A 177 -0.23 -9.73 -6.94
N LEU A 178 -0.23 -8.59 -6.25
CA LEU A 178 0.17 -7.28 -6.76
C LEU A 178 1.02 -6.57 -5.71
N LEU A 179 2.17 -6.04 -6.11
CA LEU A 179 2.96 -5.10 -5.32
C LEU A 179 2.90 -3.70 -5.96
N ILE A 180 2.61 -2.68 -5.15
CA ILE A 180 2.63 -1.28 -5.57
C ILE A 180 3.75 -0.57 -4.82
N SER A 181 4.93 -0.45 -5.43
CA SER A 181 6.01 0.35 -4.84
C SER A 181 5.71 1.84 -4.97
N LEU A 182 5.88 2.60 -3.88
CA LEU A 182 5.68 4.05 -3.87
C LEU A 182 7.02 4.78 -3.92
N SER A 183 7.08 5.89 -4.68
CA SER A 183 8.27 6.71 -4.95
C SER A 183 9.35 5.97 -5.75
N ALA A 184 9.93 4.92 -5.17
CA ALA A 184 10.84 3.99 -5.81
C ALA A 184 10.74 2.61 -5.14
N PRO A 185 11.00 1.51 -5.85
CA PRO A 185 10.97 0.18 -5.26
C PRO A 185 12.00 0.02 -4.13
N LYS A 186 11.61 -0.68 -3.06
CA LYS A 186 12.52 -1.08 -1.97
C LYS A 186 13.23 -2.37 -2.31
N GLN A 187 14.38 -2.65 -1.70
CA GLN A 187 15.18 -3.86 -1.97
C GLN A 187 14.39 -5.18 -1.87
N CYS A 188 13.40 -5.28 -0.98
CA CYS A 188 12.51 -6.44 -0.88
C CYS A 188 11.62 -6.66 -2.11
N ALA A 189 11.48 -5.66 -2.98
CA ALA A 189 10.67 -5.74 -4.20
C ALA A 189 11.42 -6.34 -5.39
N LYS A 190 12.66 -6.81 -5.21
CA LYS A 190 13.40 -7.51 -6.27
C LYS A 190 12.64 -8.77 -6.70
N ARG A 191 12.76 -9.10 -8.00
CA ARG A 191 12.03 -10.22 -8.63
C ARG A 191 12.26 -11.57 -7.95
N GLU A 192 13.45 -11.77 -7.37
CA GLU A 192 13.77 -12.99 -6.60
C GLU A 192 12.88 -13.22 -5.37
N PHE A 193 12.27 -12.16 -4.83
CA PHE A 193 11.38 -12.26 -3.67
C PHE A 193 9.90 -12.26 -4.05
N ILE A 194 9.50 -11.38 -4.97
CA ILE A 194 8.07 -11.18 -5.32
C ILE A 194 7.53 -12.19 -6.33
N ASP A 195 8.37 -13.14 -6.76
CA ASP A 195 8.04 -14.29 -7.61
C ASP A 195 7.17 -13.96 -8.83
N THR A 196 5.86 -14.22 -8.78
CA THR A 196 4.91 -14.05 -9.89
C THR A 196 3.99 -12.84 -9.73
N ALA A 197 4.15 -12.07 -8.64
CA ALA A 197 3.36 -10.86 -8.40
C ALA A 197 3.54 -9.88 -9.56
N LYS A 198 2.44 -9.23 -9.96
CA LYS A 198 2.54 -8.01 -10.79
C LYS A 198 3.15 -6.89 -9.97
N HIS A 199 3.91 -6.01 -10.61
CA HIS A 199 4.59 -4.94 -9.91
C HIS A 199 4.35 -3.61 -10.60
N PHE A 200 3.69 -2.71 -9.88
CA PHE A 200 3.52 -1.32 -10.31
C PHE A 200 4.40 -0.38 -9.49
N LEU A 201 4.89 0.66 -10.14
CA LEU A 201 5.47 1.83 -9.52
C LEU A 201 4.44 2.96 -9.52
N GLY A 202 4.11 3.47 -8.33
CA GLY A 202 3.24 4.62 -8.09
C GLY A 202 3.98 5.79 -7.44
N GLY A 203 3.27 6.87 -7.13
CA GLY A 203 3.86 8.06 -6.51
C GLY A 203 4.65 8.90 -7.50
N ARG A 204 4.01 9.30 -8.61
CA ARG A 204 4.59 10.12 -9.67
C ARG A 204 4.75 11.59 -9.25
N PHE A 205 5.61 11.84 -8.27
CA PHE A 205 5.86 13.18 -7.72
C PHE A 205 7.34 13.49 -7.46
N LEU A 206 8.26 12.56 -7.78
CA LEU A 206 9.68 12.75 -7.49
C LEU A 206 10.31 13.87 -8.35
N PRO A 207 10.85 14.93 -7.72
CA PRO A 207 11.54 16.00 -8.46
C PRO A 207 12.84 15.50 -9.10
N PRO A 208 13.30 16.11 -10.21
CA PRO A 208 14.56 15.74 -10.86
C PRO A 208 15.76 15.73 -9.91
N GLY A 209 15.83 16.69 -8.97
CA GLY A 209 16.90 16.75 -7.98
C GLY A 209 16.94 15.54 -7.04
N ILE A 210 15.78 15.00 -6.63
CA ILE A 210 15.69 13.76 -5.85
C ILE A 210 16.14 12.56 -6.71
N ILE A 211 15.67 12.49 -7.95
CA ILE A 211 16.03 11.41 -8.89
C ILE A 211 17.55 11.36 -9.06
N THR A 212 18.20 12.51 -9.25
CA THR A 212 19.66 12.61 -9.34
C THR A 212 20.36 12.27 -8.03
N LYS A 213 19.92 12.84 -6.89
CA LYS A 213 20.54 12.66 -5.56
C LYS A 213 20.61 11.18 -5.16
N TYR A 214 19.55 10.42 -5.44
CA TYR A 214 19.45 8.99 -5.10
C TYR A 214 19.77 8.06 -6.28
N ASN A 215 20.26 8.59 -7.40
CA ASN A 215 20.60 7.82 -8.62
C ASN A 215 19.45 6.88 -9.06
N LEU A 216 18.22 7.38 -9.00
CA LEU A 216 17.02 6.60 -9.30
C LEU A 216 16.92 6.37 -10.81
N LYS A 217 16.66 5.12 -11.20
CA LYS A 217 16.35 4.73 -12.57
C LYS A 217 14.87 4.42 -12.69
N LEU A 218 14.06 5.47 -12.83
CA LEU A 218 12.62 5.39 -12.94
C LEU A 218 12.20 5.19 -14.40
N PRO A 219 11.19 4.37 -14.69
CA PRO A 219 10.57 4.27 -16.01
C PRO A 219 9.79 5.56 -16.34
N GLU A 220 9.46 5.73 -17.61
CA GLU A 220 8.52 6.76 -18.03
C GLU A 220 7.09 6.33 -17.71
N TYR A 221 6.34 7.20 -17.04
CA TYR A 221 4.91 6.99 -16.82
C TYR A 221 4.14 7.38 -18.10
N PRO A 222 3.26 6.52 -18.61
CA PRO A 222 2.51 6.82 -19.82
C PRO A 222 1.51 7.96 -19.57
N ASN A 223 1.45 8.94 -20.47
CA ASN A 223 0.46 10.02 -20.46
C ASN A 223 0.31 10.69 -19.08
N GLN A 224 -0.90 10.72 -18.52
CA GLN A 224 -1.25 11.28 -17.20
C GLN A 224 -1.31 10.22 -16.11
N ASP A 225 -0.92 8.97 -16.40
CA ASP A 225 -1.03 7.87 -15.46
C ASP A 225 -0.17 8.13 -14.22
N GLN A 226 -0.71 7.76 -13.07
CA GLN A 226 -0.03 7.84 -11.76
C GLN A 226 0.74 6.57 -11.43
N ILE A 227 0.66 5.57 -12.31
CA ILE A 227 1.25 4.25 -12.15
C ILE A 227 1.91 3.80 -13.44
N VAL A 228 2.87 2.89 -13.33
CA VAL A 228 3.50 2.21 -14.46
C VAL A 228 3.89 0.80 -14.04
N GLU A 229 3.59 -0.18 -14.89
CA GLU A 229 3.96 -1.58 -14.66
C GLU A 229 5.47 -1.75 -14.92
N ILE A 230 6.17 -2.40 -13.97
CA ILE A 230 7.63 -2.52 -13.98
C ILE A 230 8.12 -3.97 -13.94
N CYS A 231 7.25 -4.94 -13.62
CA CYS A 231 7.39 -6.34 -13.99
C CYS A 231 6.07 -7.11 -13.87
#